data_AF-A0A5K1DJI2-F1
#
_entry.id   AF-A0A5K1DJI2-F1
#
_cell.length_a   1.000
_cell.length_b   1.000
_cell.length_c   1.000
_cell.angle_alpha   90.00
_cell.angle_beta   90.00
_cell.angle_gamma   90.00
#
_symmetry.space_group_name_H-M   'P 1'
#
loop_
_entity.id
_entity.type
_entity.pdbx_description
1 polymer ?
#
loop_
_entity_poly.entity_id
_entity_poly.type
_entity_poly.pdbx_seq_one_letter_code
_entity_poly.pdbx_strand_id
1 'polypeptide(L)' 'MLGLAKRVGARFLLTSTSEVYGDPLQHPQQESYWGNVNPI' A
#
# COMPACT_ATOMS: atom_id res chain seq x y z
N MET A 1 -0.29 15.84 2.18
CA MET A 1 0.99 15.62 1.47
C MET A 1 0.84 15.52 -0.04
N LEU A 2 0.01 14.62 -0.58
CA LEU A 2 -0.18 14.46 -2.04
C LEU A 2 -0.56 15.76 -2.76
N GLY A 3 -1.52 16.53 -2.21
CA GLY A 3 -1.91 17.83 -2.79
C GLY A 3 -0.80 18.88 -2.78
N LEU A 4 0.09 18.87 -1.79
CA LEU A 4 1.26 19.75 -1.74
C LEU A 4 2.28 19.32 -2.80
N ALA A 5 2.60 18.03 -2.86
CA ALA A 5 3.52 17.47 -3.86
C ALA A 5 3.06 17.77 -5.29
N LYS A 6 1.76 17.61 -5.59
CA LYS A 6 1.16 17.98 -6.89
C LYS A 6 1.31 19.47 -7.19
N ARG A 7 1.07 20.35 -6.20
CA ARG A 7 1.15 21.81 -6.38
C ARG A 7 2.56 22.28 -6.74
N VAL A 8 3.59 21.65 -6.19
CA VAL A 8 4.99 22.09 -6.36
C VAL A 8 5.80 21.20 -7.31
N GLY A 9 5.18 20.19 -7.93
CA GLY A 9 5.86 19.26 -8.84
C GLY A 9 6.88 18.34 -8.15
N ALA A 10 6.74 18.09 -6.84
CA ALA A 10 7.65 17.23 -6.10
C ALA A 10 7.32 15.75 -6.28
N ARG A 11 8.37 14.91 -6.26
CA ARG A 11 8.22 13.44 -6.13
C ARG A 11 7.78 13.10 -4.71
N PHE A 12 6.85 12.14 -4.59
CA PHE A 12 6.34 11.66 -3.31
C PHE A 12 6.54 10.15 -3.21
N LEU A 13 7.18 9.69 -2.13
CA LEU A 13 7.36 8.28 -1.82
C LEU A 13 6.52 7.94 -0.59
N LEU A 14 5.68 6.91 -0.70
CA LEU A 14 4.90 6.37 0.41
C LEU A 14 5.58 5.11 0.92
N THR A 15 5.79 5.02 2.23
CA THR A 15 6.19 3.78 2.90
C THR A 15 4.94 3.09 3.42
N SER A 16 4.58 1.95 2.81
CA SER A 16 3.53 1.05 3.30
C SER A 16 4.14 -0.05 4.18
N THR A 17 3.29 -0.84 4.85
CA THR A 17 3.68 -2.04 5.59
C THR A 17 3.05 -3.28 4.97
N SER A 18 3.51 -4.47 5.34
CA SER A 18 2.92 -5.75 4.92
C SER A 18 1.55 -6.02 5.54
N GLU A 19 1.13 -5.23 6.54
CA GLU A 19 -0.18 -5.36 7.20
C GLU A 19 -1.35 -5.16 6.23
N VAL A 20 -1.13 -4.46 5.10
CA VAL A 20 -2.12 -4.29 4.03
C VAL A 20 -2.57 -5.62 3.42
N TYR A 21 -1.78 -6.69 3.59
CA TYR A 21 -2.15 -8.02 3.09
C TYR A 21 -3.03 -8.82 4.06
N GLY A 22 -3.27 -8.34 5.29
CA GLY A 22 -4.15 -8.99 6.26
C GLY A 22 -3.65 -10.37 6.72
N ASP A 23 -4.53 -11.38 6.66
CA ASP A 23 -4.19 -12.77 6.95
C ASP A 23 -3.95 -13.56 5.64
N PRO A 24 -2.72 -13.55 5.10
CA PRO A 24 -2.46 -13.96 3.73
C PRO A 24 -2.67 -15.46 3.53
N LEU A 25 -3.42 -15.80 2.47
CA LEU A 25 -3.61 -17.20 2.04
C LEU A 25 -2.51 -17.69 1.08
N GLN A 26 -1.47 -16.88 0.84
CA GLN A 26 -0.42 -17.14 -0.15
C GLN A 26 0.98 -16.86 0.43
N HIS A 27 1.98 -17.65 0.00
CA HIS A 27 3.38 -17.45 0.33
C HIS A 27 4.30 -17.79 -0.87
N PRO A 28 5.20 -16.89 -1.29
CA PRO A 28 5.42 -15.53 -0.78
C PRO A 28 4.30 -14.55 -1.20
N GLN A 29 4.12 -13.44 -0.48
CA GLN A 29 3.14 -12.41 -0.81
C GLN A 29 3.70 -11.50 -1.92
N GLN A 30 3.33 -11.77 -3.16
CA GLN A 30 3.65 -10.89 -4.28
C GLN A 30 2.87 -9.58 -4.17
N GLU A 31 3.39 -8.49 -4.74
CA GLU A 31 2.73 -7.17 -4.72
C GLU A 31 1.39 -7.14 -5.48
N SER A 32 1.18 -8.12 -6.37
CA SER A 32 -0.10 -8.34 -7.06
C SER A 32 -1.17 -8.94 -6.15
N TYR A 33 -0.81 -9.45 -4.97
CA TYR A 33 -1.76 -10.00 -4.01
C TYR A 33 -2.58 -8.90 -3.38
N TRP A 34 -3.90 -9.03 -3.43
CA TRP A 34 -4.82 -8.00 -2.92
C TRP A 34 -4.92 -7.97 -1.39
N GLY A 35 -4.44 -9.02 -0.71
CA GLY A 35 -4.66 -9.20 0.72
C GLY A 35 -5.95 -9.97 1.02
N ASN A 36 -6.00 -10.51 2.22
CA ASN A 36 -7.20 -11.10 2.81
C ASN A 36 -7.51 -10.29 4.07
N VAL A 37 -8.17 -9.15 3.86
CA VAL A 37 -8.46 -8.14 4.88
C VAL A 37 -9.97 -8.05 5.12
N ASN A 38 -10.35 -7.72 6.35
CA ASN A 38 -11.74 -7.42 6.70
C ASN A 38 -11.99 -5.90 6.58
N PRO A 39 -12.80 -5.43 5.62
CA PRO A 39 -12.90 -4.00 5.29
C PRO A 39 -13.90 -3.21 6.17
N ILE A 40 -14.05 -3.56 7.46
CA ILE A 40 -15.03 -2.91 8.37
C ILE A 40 -14.54 -1.53 8.81
#